data_AF-A0A5J4DVV5-F1
#
_entry.id   AF-A0A5J4DVV5-F1
#
_cell.length_a   1.000
_cell.length_b   1.000
_cell.length_c   1.000
_cell.angle_alpha   90.00
_cell.angle_beta   90.00
_cell.angle_gamma   90.00
#
_symmetry.space_group_name_H-M   'P 1'
#
loop_
_entity.id
_entity.type
_entity.pdbx_description
1 polymer ?
#
loop_
_entity_poly.entity_id
_entity_poly.type
_entity_poly.pdbx_seq_one_letter_code
_entity_poly.pdbx_strand_id
1 'polypeptide(L)'
;MTGLERKYAEFDGLNLSWETLEGLIKHNGPLTDKSGRPDGHYAGKIIPRTLLRHASRLEIDLAAHASAEAQVAALADDIAYNSHDIDDGLRAGLIKREHLAEVPLVQTFLDEIDAAYGDLEPSRQIYELTRRLITALVTDMADESRRRLGALNPQSSEDIRLAGEPMVAFSAAMTDALDELRFFLLSFVYRHKRIMRIMSGAQQIVHDLFSRYMGDPQILPEDWRDTLPGQDEDKRARHVADFVAGMTDRYALREHRRLFDVTPELR
;
A
#
# COMPACT_ATOMS: atom_id res chain seq x y z
N MET A 1 3.19 9.19 -12.30
CA MET A 1 2.14 10.24 -12.34
C MET A 1 2.64 11.62 -12.81
N THR A 2 3.86 12.04 -12.48
CA THR A 2 4.37 13.40 -12.81
C THR A 2 5.38 13.45 -13.97
N GLY A 3 5.63 12.33 -14.66
CA GLY A 3 6.60 12.29 -15.75
C GLY A 3 6.51 11.06 -16.66
N LEU A 4 6.32 9.86 -16.10
CA LEU A 4 6.26 8.62 -16.91
C LEU A 4 5.02 8.52 -17.81
N GLU A 5 3.90 9.09 -17.38
CA GLU A 5 2.65 9.07 -18.14
C GLU A 5 2.71 10.14 -19.23
N ARG A 6 2.47 9.79 -20.50
CA ARG A 6 2.49 10.73 -21.64
C ARG A 6 1.16 10.72 -22.37
N LYS A 7 0.11 11.19 -21.70
CA LYS A 7 -1.26 11.19 -22.22
C LYS A 7 -1.70 12.51 -22.85
N TYR A 8 -0.96 13.59 -22.58
CA TYR A 8 -1.27 14.94 -23.02
C TYR A 8 -0.16 15.47 -23.91
N ALA A 9 -0.52 16.26 -24.93
CA ALA A 9 0.43 16.76 -25.92
C ALA A 9 1.34 17.88 -25.38
N GLU A 10 0.86 18.63 -24.39
CA GLU A 10 1.50 19.86 -23.93
C GLU A 10 2.46 19.64 -22.75
N PHE A 11 2.34 18.52 -22.04
CA PHE A 11 3.13 18.24 -20.85
C PHE A 11 3.23 16.74 -20.56
N ASP A 12 4.33 16.35 -19.91
CA ASP A 12 4.49 15.02 -19.33
C ASP A 12 3.72 14.90 -18.00
N GLY A 13 3.28 13.70 -17.68
CA GLY A 13 2.51 13.38 -16.48
C GLY A 13 1.00 13.57 -16.65
N LEU A 14 0.31 13.65 -15.51
CA LEU A 14 -1.15 13.76 -15.45
C LEU A 14 -1.64 15.15 -14.99
N ASN A 15 -0.72 16.08 -14.71
CA ASN A 15 -1.03 17.43 -14.19
C ASN A 15 -2.04 17.41 -13.03
N LEU A 16 -1.81 16.53 -12.06
CA LEU A 16 -2.65 16.42 -10.87
C LEU A 16 -2.51 17.67 -9.99
N SER A 17 -3.53 17.95 -9.19
CA SER A 17 -3.49 19.04 -8.22
C SER A 17 -2.36 18.83 -7.21
N TRP A 18 -1.91 19.93 -6.60
CA TRP A 18 -0.86 19.89 -5.59
C TRP A 18 -1.26 19.00 -4.41
N GLU A 19 -2.50 19.11 -3.95
CA GLU A 19 -3.06 18.37 -2.80
C GLU A 19 -3.10 16.87 -3.08
N THR A 20 -3.39 16.48 -4.33
CA THR A 20 -3.38 15.06 -4.72
C THR A 20 -1.96 14.49 -4.64
N LEU A 21 -0.97 15.25 -5.13
CA LEU A 21 0.44 14.83 -5.09
C LEU A 21 1.00 14.84 -3.66
N GLU A 22 0.60 15.81 -2.85
CA GLU A 22 0.88 15.88 -1.41
C GLU A 22 0.36 14.62 -0.72
N GLY A 23 -0.92 14.29 -0.92
CA GLY A 23 -1.55 13.12 -0.33
C GLY A 23 -0.81 11.84 -0.71
N LEU A 24 -0.50 11.65 -1.98
CA LEU A 24 0.27 10.48 -2.43
C LEU A 24 1.65 10.36 -1.75
N ILE A 25 2.32 11.48 -1.48
CA ILE A 25 3.63 11.47 -0.83
C ILE A 25 3.50 11.21 0.68
N LYS A 26 2.54 11.86 1.35
CA LYS A 26 2.46 11.96 2.82
C LYS A 26 1.30 11.18 3.46
N HIS A 27 0.56 10.35 2.72
CA HIS A 27 -0.61 9.61 3.24
C HIS A 27 -0.28 8.75 4.48
N ASN A 28 0.94 8.23 4.59
CA ASN A 28 1.42 7.46 5.75
C ASN A 28 2.06 8.33 6.86
N GLY A 29 1.77 9.64 6.85
CA GLY A 29 2.33 10.61 7.78
C GLY A 29 3.59 11.32 7.28
N PRO A 30 4.23 12.12 8.14
CA PRO A 30 5.48 12.81 7.84
C PRO A 30 6.60 11.84 7.43
N LEU A 31 7.41 12.24 6.46
CA LEU A 31 8.56 11.46 6.01
C LEU A 31 9.80 11.79 6.84
N THR A 32 9.85 12.98 7.41
CA THR A 32 10.98 13.46 8.21
C THR A 32 10.53 14.12 9.51
N ASP A 33 11.41 14.20 10.48
CA ASP A 33 11.24 15.09 11.62
C ASP A 33 11.54 16.55 11.22
N LYS A 34 11.32 17.49 12.15
CA LYS A 34 11.62 18.93 11.94
C LYS A 34 13.11 19.23 11.69
N SER A 35 14.00 18.27 11.94
CA SER A 35 15.43 18.36 11.67
C SER A 35 15.82 17.75 10.32
N GLY A 36 14.85 17.25 9.54
CA GLY A 36 15.05 16.63 8.24
C GLY A 36 15.53 15.17 8.29
N ARG A 37 15.49 14.52 9.47
CA ARG A 37 15.86 13.10 9.60
C ARG A 37 14.64 12.21 9.30
N PRO A 38 14.80 11.03 8.68
CA PRO A 38 13.67 10.13 8.41
C PRO A 38 12.87 9.78 9.67
N ASP A 39 11.55 9.85 9.58
CA ASP A 39 10.61 9.63 10.68
C ASP A 39 9.42 8.75 10.23
N GLY A 40 8.58 8.35 11.19
CA GLY A 40 7.36 7.56 10.95
C GLY A 40 7.65 6.28 10.17
N HIS A 41 6.95 6.08 9.03
CA HIS A 41 7.14 4.92 8.16
C HIS A 41 8.59 4.74 7.67
N TYR A 42 9.35 5.84 7.57
CA TYR A 42 10.73 5.87 7.10
C TYR A 42 11.77 5.93 8.21
N ALA A 43 11.37 5.87 9.49
CA ALA A 43 12.33 5.83 10.60
C ALA A 43 13.34 4.69 10.43
N GLY A 44 14.64 5.03 10.44
CA GLY A 44 15.74 4.07 10.22
C GLY A 44 15.88 3.55 8.77
N LYS A 45 15.12 4.09 7.83
CA LYS A 45 15.13 3.72 6.40
C LYS A 45 15.60 4.88 5.53
N ILE A 46 16.00 4.56 4.31
CA ILE A 46 16.31 5.57 3.28
C ILE A 46 14.99 6.00 2.63
N ILE A 47 14.70 7.29 2.64
CA ILE A 47 13.59 7.85 1.87
C ILE A 47 13.93 7.77 0.38
N PRO A 48 13.04 7.21 -0.47
CA PRO A 48 13.27 7.15 -1.90
C PRO A 48 13.63 8.51 -2.50
N ARG A 49 14.76 8.58 -3.22
CA ARG A 49 15.24 9.82 -3.88
C ARG A 49 14.18 10.45 -4.79
N THR A 50 13.34 9.63 -5.40
CA THR A 50 12.23 10.09 -6.25
C THR A 50 11.21 10.91 -5.46
N LEU A 51 10.81 10.44 -4.26
CA LEU A 51 9.91 11.18 -3.38
C LEU A 51 10.53 12.50 -2.95
N LEU A 52 11.79 12.49 -2.49
CA LEU A 52 12.51 13.71 -2.09
C LEU A 52 12.56 14.75 -3.24
N ARG A 53 12.89 14.30 -4.45
CA ARG A 53 12.94 15.17 -5.64
C ARG A 53 11.57 15.77 -5.97
N HIS A 54 10.51 14.97 -5.91
CA HIS A 54 9.16 15.46 -6.21
C HIS A 54 8.63 16.39 -5.13
N ALA A 55 8.86 16.05 -3.85
CA ALA A 55 8.51 16.90 -2.73
C ALA A 55 9.20 18.26 -2.80
N SER A 56 10.52 18.28 -3.06
CA SER A 56 11.27 19.53 -3.22
C SER A 56 10.75 20.39 -4.38
N ARG A 57 10.47 19.79 -5.55
CA ARG A 57 9.94 20.52 -6.71
C ARG A 57 8.55 21.12 -6.45
N LEU A 58 7.75 20.46 -5.62
CA LEU A 58 6.40 20.88 -5.26
C LEU A 58 6.36 21.70 -3.96
N GLU A 59 7.52 21.97 -3.34
CA GLU A 59 7.61 22.67 -2.05
C GLU A 59 6.76 22.01 -0.94
N ILE A 60 6.68 20.67 -0.96
CA ILE A 60 5.95 19.91 0.07
C ILE A 60 6.80 19.80 1.33
N ASP A 61 6.26 20.26 2.45
CA ASP A 61 6.84 20.03 3.78
C ASP A 61 6.70 18.56 4.18
N LEU A 62 7.86 17.89 4.27
CA LEU A 62 7.99 16.48 4.63
C LEU A 62 7.85 16.22 6.14
N ALA A 63 7.93 17.26 6.97
CA ALA A 63 7.76 17.17 8.42
C ALA A 63 6.32 17.40 8.89
N ALA A 64 5.46 17.91 8.01
CA ALA A 64 4.04 18.09 8.28
C ALA A 64 3.21 16.87 7.89
N HIS A 65 2.03 16.72 8.48
CA HIS A 65 1.05 15.71 8.07
C HIS A 65 0.45 16.06 6.70
N ALA A 66 -0.25 15.10 6.08
CA ALA A 66 -1.06 15.34 4.89
C ALA A 66 -2.42 15.98 5.25
N SER A 67 -3.19 16.40 4.25
CA SER A 67 -4.57 16.86 4.47
C SER A 67 -5.46 15.76 5.08
N ALA A 68 -6.62 16.15 5.63
CA ALA A 68 -7.58 15.19 6.16
C ALA A 68 -8.05 14.18 5.09
N GLU A 69 -8.27 14.61 3.84
CA GLU A 69 -8.69 13.74 2.74
C GLU A 69 -7.63 12.69 2.42
N ALA A 70 -6.35 13.07 2.46
CA ALA A 70 -5.25 12.13 2.26
C ALA A 70 -5.15 11.12 3.41
N GLN A 71 -5.38 11.56 4.66
CA GLN A 71 -5.43 10.68 5.82
C GLN A 71 -6.63 9.71 5.75
N VAL A 72 -7.81 10.19 5.33
CA VAL A 72 -8.99 9.33 5.07
C VAL A 72 -8.67 8.30 3.99
N ALA A 73 -8.04 8.71 2.89
CA ALA A 73 -7.67 7.80 1.81
C ALA A 73 -6.70 6.72 2.27
N ALA A 74 -5.73 7.06 3.13
CA ALA A 74 -4.81 6.10 3.72
C ALA A 74 -5.55 5.05 4.57
N LEU A 75 -6.42 5.48 5.48
CA LEU A 75 -7.17 4.56 6.34
C LEU A 75 -8.23 3.78 5.57
N ALA A 76 -8.82 4.34 4.52
CA ALA A 76 -9.75 3.62 3.64
C ALA A 76 -9.04 2.46 2.92
N ASP A 77 -7.80 2.65 2.49
CA ASP A 77 -6.97 1.58 1.92
C ASP A 77 -6.68 0.49 2.95
N ASP A 78 -6.29 0.87 4.17
CA ASP A 78 -6.09 -0.07 5.29
C ASP A 78 -7.36 -0.89 5.61
N ILE A 79 -8.54 -0.26 5.61
CA ILE A 79 -9.83 -0.93 5.85
C ILE A 79 -10.10 -1.95 4.74
N ALA A 80 -9.94 -1.54 3.48
CA ALA A 80 -10.17 -2.41 2.34
C ALA A 80 -9.20 -3.60 2.34
N TYR A 81 -7.92 -3.34 2.59
CA TYR A 81 -6.86 -4.34 2.59
C TYR A 81 -7.09 -5.43 3.66
N ASN A 82 -7.25 -5.03 4.92
CA ASN A 82 -7.47 -5.99 6.02
C ASN A 82 -8.74 -6.83 5.79
N SER A 83 -9.80 -6.22 5.25
CA SER A 83 -11.07 -6.89 5.00
C SER A 83 -11.00 -7.88 3.84
N HIS A 84 -10.29 -7.53 2.77
CA HIS A 84 -10.09 -8.41 1.62
C HIS A 84 -9.12 -9.56 1.94
N ASP A 85 -8.07 -9.33 2.72
CA ASP A 85 -7.13 -10.38 3.11
C ASP A 85 -7.79 -11.51 3.90
N ILE A 86 -8.74 -11.17 4.77
CA ILE A 86 -9.54 -12.15 5.51
C ILE A 86 -10.39 -12.97 4.52
N ASP A 87 -11.10 -12.30 3.61
CA ASP A 87 -11.96 -12.94 2.61
C ASP A 87 -11.15 -13.87 1.69
N ASP A 88 -10.03 -13.39 1.15
CA ASP A 88 -9.14 -14.15 0.29
C ASP A 88 -8.45 -15.30 1.03
N GLY A 89 -7.99 -15.06 2.27
CA GLY A 89 -7.40 -16.10 3.11
C GLY A 89 -8.38 -17.22 3.44
N LEU A 90 -9.65 -16.90 3.67
CA LEU A 90 -10.73 -17.88 3.87
C LEU A 90 -11.07 -18.63 2.58
N ARG A 91 -11.23 -17.93 1.46
CA ARG A 91 -11.53 -18.53 0.15
C ARG A 91 -10.41 -19.44 -0.34
N ALA A 92 -9.16 -19.08 -0.09
CA ALA A 92 -7.98 -19.88 -0.44
C ALA A 92 -7.76 -21.06 0.53
N GLY A 93 -8.56 -21.19 1.59
CA GLY A 93 -8.43 -22.21 2.63
C GLY A 93 -7.15 -22.09 3.46
N LEU A 94 -6.53 -20.89 3.48
CA LEU A 94 -5.35 -20.58 4.30
C LEU A 94 -5.77 -20.29 5.74
N ILE A 95 -6.92 -19.63 5.89
CA ILE A 95 -7.56 -19.35 7.16
C ILE A 95 -8.76 -20.29 7.30
N LYS A 96 -9.01 -20.71 8.54
CA LYS A 96 -10.26 -21.35 8.92
C LYS A 96 -10.94 -20.49 9.98
N ARG A 97 -12.26 -20.64 10.09
CA ARG A 97 -13.07 -19.98 11.11
C ARG A 97 -12.51 -20.19 12.53
N GLU A 98 -12.04 -21.39 12.85
CA GLU A 98 -11.43 -21.71 14.15
C GLU A 98 -10.19 -20.87 14.47
N HIS A 99 -9.42 -20.47 13.46
CA HIS A 99 -8.26 -19.59 13.65
C HIS A 99 -8.70 -18.13 13.83
N LEU A 100 -9.74 -17.69 13.12
CA LEU A 100 -10.26 -16.33 13.24
C LEU A 100 -10.82 -16.02 14.64
N ALA A 101 -11.33 -17.05 15.32
CA ALA A 101 -11.78 -16.97 16.70
C ALA A 101 -10.65 -16.58 17.69
N GLU A 102 -9.38 -16.70 17.29
CA GLU A 102 -8.23 -16.27 18.10
C GLU A 102 -8.07 -14.75 18.14
N VAL A 103 -8.70 -14.01 17.21
CA VAL A 103 -8.66 -12.55 17.16
C VAL A 103 -9.91 -11.99 17.88
N PRO A 104 -9.78 -11.33 19.05
CA PRO A 104 -10.91 -10.93 19.89
C PRO A 104 -11.99 -10.09 19.18
N LEU A 105 -11.57 -9.13 18.34
CA LEU A 105 -12.50 -8.31 17.55
C LEU A 105 -13.32 -9.18 16.58
N VAL A 106 -12.67 -10.12 15.91
CA VAL A 106 -13.30 -11.03 14.95
C VAL A 106 -14.20 -12.02 15.67
N GLN A 107 -13.76 -12.56 16.82
CA GLN A 107 -14.54 -13.45 17.67
C GLN A 107 -15.86 -12.80 18.09
N THR A 108 -15.82 -11.53 18.50
CA THR A 108 -17.02 -10.77 18.86
C THR A 108 -18.03 -10.76 17.70
N PHE A 109 -17.58 -10.49 16.48
CA PHE A 109 -18.46 -10.51 15.32
C PHE A 109 -18.96 -11.92 14.97
N LEU A 110 -18.13 -12.95 15.12
CA LEU A 110 -18.55 -14.34 14.91
C LEU A 110 -19.68 -14.72 15.89
N ASP A 111 -19.55 -14.37 17.16
CA ASP A 111 -20.58 -14.63 18.18
C ASP A 111 -21.88 -13.88 17.88
N GLU A 112 -21.81 -12.62 17.44
CA GLU A 112 -22.98 -11.86 17.04
C GLU A 112 -23.68 -12.45 15.80
N ILE A 113 -22.90 -12.98 14.85
CA ILE A 113 -23.42 -13.64 13.65
C ILE A 113 -24.15 -14.92 14.03
N ASP A 114 -23.52 -15.74 14.87
CA ASP A 114 -24.10 -17.00 15.34
C ASP A 114 -25.38 -16.75 16.15
N ALA A 115 -25.39 -15.73 17.01
CA ALA A 115 -26.56 -15.34 17.78
C ALA A 115 -27.71 -14.84 16.91
N ALA A 116 -27.40 -14.09 15.83
CA ALA A 116 -28.40 -13.49 14.96
C ALA A 116 -29.00 -14.50 13.96
N TYR A 117 -28.19 -15.45 13.48
CA TYR A 117 -28.56 -16.26 12.31
C TYR A 117 -28.41 -17.79 12.50
N GLY A 118 -27.76 -18.25 13.57
CA GLY A 118 -27.53 -19.67 13.81
C GLY A 118 -26.57 -20.28 12.78
N ASP A 119 -26.93 -21.43 12.21
CA ASP A 119 -26.09 -22.15 11.25
C ASP A 119 -26.18 -21.51 9.85
N LEU A 120 -25.24 -20.61 9.57
CA LEU A 120 -25.14 -19.90 8.31
C LEU A 120 -24.18 -20.61 7.36
N GLU A 121 -24.50 -20.63 6.06
CA GLU A 121 -23.59 -21.14 5.03
C GLU A 121 -22.21 -20.43 5.11
N PRO A 122 -21.08 -21.15 5.03
CA PRO A 122 -19.75 -20.56 5.20
C PRO A 122 -19.48 -19.33 4.34
N SER A 123 -19.92 -19.35 3.07
CA SER A 123 -19.75 -18.22 2.14
C SER A 123 -20.45 -16.95 2.66
N ARG A 124 -21.68 -17.08 3.15
CA ARG A 124 -22.46 -15.98 3.72
C ARG A 124 -21.87 -15.49 5.03
N GLN A 125 -21.28 -16.38 5.82
CA GLN A 125 -20.69 -16.02 7.10
C GLN A 125 -19.45 -15.14 6.88
N ILE A 126 -18.64 -15.46 5.86
CA ILE A 126 -17.51 -14.64 5.43
C ILE A 126 -17.99 -13.24 5.05
N TYR A 127 -18.99 -13.14 4.16
CA TYR A 127 -19.53 -11.84 3.74
C TYR A 127 -20.11 -11.02 4.90
N GLU A 128 -20.79 -11.68 5.84
CA GLU A 128 -21.34 -11.02 7.02
C GLU A 128 -20.23 -10.52 7.95
N LEU A 129 -19.20 -11.34 8.19
CA LEU A 129 -18.04 -10.96 9.00
C LEU A 129 -17.32 -9.76 8.38
N THR A 130 -17.00 -9.82 7.09
CA THR A 130 -16.34 -8.72 6.36
C THR A 130 -17.16 -7.44 6.46
N ARG A 131 -18.50 -7.51 6.30
CA ARG A 131 -19.37 -6.33 6.40
C ARG A 131 -19.35 -5.70 7.80
N ARG A 132 -19.39 -6.52 8.85
CA ARG A 132 -19.35 -6.04 10.24
C ARG A 132 -18.00 -5.42 10.58
N LEU A 133 -16.90 -6.04 10.13
CA LEU A 133 -15.56 -5.51 10.30
C LEU A 133 -15.41 -4.14 9.62
N ILE A 134 -15.79 -4.02 8.34
CA ILE A 134 -15.74 -2.73 7.61
C ILE A 134 -16.59 -1.68 8.34
N THR A 135 -17.80 -2.06 8.79
CA THR A 135 -18.70 -1.13 9.49
C THR A 135 -18.05 -0.63 10.78
N ALA A 136 -17.52 -1.53 11.61
CA ALA A 136 -16.87 -1.17 12.87
C ALA A 136 -15.65 -0.26 12.65
N LEU A 137 -14.81 -0.57 11.66
CA LEU A 137 -13.64 0.24 11.35
C LEU A 137 -14.00 1.64 10.86
N VAL A 138 -14.97 1.74 9.93
CA VAL A 138 -15.42 3.04 9.41
C VAL A 138 -16.08 3.87 10.51
N THR A 139 -16.91 3.26 11.36
CA THR A 139 -17.57 3.95 12.48
C THR A 139 -16.54 4.45 13.50
N ASP A 140 -15.62 3.60 13.95
CA ASP A 140 -14.57 3.98 14.90
C ASP A 140 -13.70 5.11 14.35
N MET A 141 -13.21 4.99 13.11
CA MET A 141 -12.44 6.03 12.44
C MET A 141 -13.21 7.35 12.40
N ALA A 142 -14.48 7.33 12.01
CA ALA A 142 -15.29 8.54 11.91
C ALA A 142 -15.50 9.22 13.27
N ASP A 143 -15.74 8.45 14.32
CA ASP A 143 -16.00 8.96 15.66
C ASP A 143 -14.73 9.50 16.32
N GLU A 144 -13.61 8.77 16.22
CA GLU A 144 -12.32 9.24 16.73
C GLU A 144 -11.83 10.48 15.97
N SER A 145 -11.97 10.49 14.64
CA SER A 145 -11.61 11.66 13.83
C SER A 145 -12.45 12.89 14.22
N ARG A 146 -13.76 12.71 14.46
CA ARG A 146 -14.62 13.81 14.93
C ARG A 146 -14.19 14.33 16.30
N ARG A 147 -13.79 13.44 17.21
CA ARG A 147 -13.27 13.82 18.53
C ARG A 147 -11.99 14.64 18.42
N ARG A 148 -11.02 14.18 17.61
CA ARG A 148 -9.74 14.87 17.36
C ARG A 148 -9.94 16.24 16.72
N LEU A 149 -10.74 16.30 15.64
CA LEU A 149 -11.06 17.54 14.96
C LEU A 149 -11.82 18.53 15.86
N GLY A 150 -12.72 18.04 16.71
CA GLY A 150 -13.40 18.87 17.70
C GLY A 150 -12.46 19.47 18.75
N ALA A 151 -11.42 18.73 19.16
CA ALA A 151 -10.40 19.22 20.08
C ALA A 151 -9.43 20.21 19.41
N LEU A 152 -9.03 19.97 18.16
CA LEU A 152 -8.16 20.87 17.40
C LEU A 152 -8.89 22.15 16.97
N ASN A 153 -10.18 22.04 16.63
CA ASN A 153 -11.01 23.10 16.06
C ASN A 153 -10.32 23.84 14.87
N PRO A 154 -9.88 23.12 13.83
CA PRO A 154 -9.13 23.70 12.73
C PRO A 154 -9.98 24.69 11.94
N GLN A 155 -9.38 25.80 11.51
CA GLN A 155 -10.02 26.82 10.67
C GLN A 155 -9.57 26.71 9.20
N SER A 156 -8.56 25.90 8.92
CA SER A 156 -7.99 25.66 7.61
C SER A 156 -7.43 24.25 7.48
N SER A 157 -7.16 23.81 6.24
CA SER A 157 -6.45 22.53 6.00
C SER A 157 -5.00 22.58 6.47
N GLU A 158 -4.42 23.78 6.59
CA GLU A 158 -3.07 23.96 7.12
C GLU A 158 -2.98 23.62 8.60
N ASP A 159 -4.02 23.97 9.38
CA ASP A 159 -4.10 23.59 10.80
C ASP A 159 -4.05 22.06 10.97
N ILE A 160 -4.62 21.31 10.02
CA ILE A 160 -4.59 19.84 10.03
C ILE A 160 -3.18 19.31 9.71
N ARG A 161 -2.49 19.90 8.72
CA ARG A 161 -1.10 19.53 8.38
C ARG A 161 -0.14 19.78 9.55
N LEU A 162 -0.37 20.88 10.28
CA LEU A 162 0.48 21.34 11.38
C LEU A 162 0.04 20.84 12.76
N ALA A 163 -1.00 20.00 12.86
CA ALA A 163 -1.55 19.51 14.12
C ALA A 163 -0.56 18.70 14.97
N GLY A 164 0.52 18.19 14.35
CA GLY A 164 1.57 17.41 15.02
C GLY A 164 1.20 15.95 15.31
N GLU A 165 -0.04 15.56 15.00
CA GLU A 165 -0.55 14.20 15.02
C GLU A 165 -1.62 14.03 13.92
N PRO A 166 -1.94 12.79 13.48
CA PRO A 166 -3.02 12.58 12.53
C PRO A 166 -4.38 12.96 13.13
N MET A 167 -5.16 13.70 12.37
CA MET A 167 -6.53 14.13 12.75
C MET A 167 -7.58 13.12 12.32
N VAL A 168 -7.28 12.32 11.30
CA VAL A 168 -8.08 11.17 10.89
C VAL A 168 -7.35 9.92 11.35
N ALA A 169 -7.95 9.19 12.29
CA ALA A 169 -7.32 8.09 12.99
C ALA A 169 -8.36 7.10 13.51
N PHE A 170 -7.92 5.87 13.77
CA PHE A 170 -8.64 4.94 14.62
C PHE A 170 -8.44 5.29 16.10
N SER A 171 -9.39 4.88 16.94
CA SER A 171 -9.21 4.93 18.38
C SER A 171 -8.04 4.05 18.82
N ALA A 172 -7.50 4.30 20.02
CA ALA A 172 -6.43 3.46 20.57
C ALA A 172 -6.86 1.99 20.66
N ALA A 173 -8.08 1.73 21.14
CA ALA A 173 -8.63 0.38 21.26
C ALA A 173 -8.77 -0.31 19.89
N MET A 174 -9.21 0.41 18.86
CA MET A 174 -9.31 -0.14 17.51
C MET A 174 -7.94 -0.36 16.87
N THR A 175 -6.97 0.50 17.15
CA THR A 175 -5.58 0.32 16.72
C THR A 175 -5.00 -0.97 17.30
N ASP A 176 -5.16 -1.20 18.60
CA ASP A 176 -4.71 -2.42 19.27
C ASP A 176 -5.37 -3.67 18.66
N ALA A 177 -6.69 -3.63 18.43
CA ALA A 177 -7.42 -4.72 17.80
C ALA A 177 -6.99 -4.99 16.34
N LEU A 178 -6.69 -3.94 15.57
CA LEU A 178 -6.16 -4.06 14.22
C LEU A 178 -4.75 -4.65 14.20
N ASP A 179 -3.90 -4.29 15.16
CA ASP A 179 -2.55 -4.82 15.25
C ASP A 179 -2.56 -6.32 15.59
N GLU A 180 -3.48 -6.78 16.44
CA GLU A 180 -3.73 -8.21 16.66
C GLU A 180 -4.19 -8.91 15.37
N LEU A 181 -5.12 -8.31 14.62
CA LEU A 181 -5.57 -8.85 13.34
C LEU A 181 -4.44 -8.91 12.31
N ARG A 182 -3.62 -7.87 12.21
CA ARG A 182 -2.45 -7.83 11.31
C ARG A 182 -1.43 -8.90 11.68
N PHE A 183 -1.18 -9.09 12.98
CA PHE A 183 -0.30 -10.15 13.47
C PHE A 183 -0.83 -11.55 13.12
N PHE A 184 -2.14 -11.75 13.23
CA PHE A 184 -2.82 -12.96 12.80
C PHE A 184 -2.65 -13.19 11.28
N LEU A 185 -2.98 -12.20 10.44
CA LEU A 185 -2.84 -12.29 8.99
C LEU A 185 -1.39 -12.56 8.57
N LEU A 186 -0.42 -11.94 9.23
CA LEU A 186 1.01 -12.19 9.02
C LEU A 186 1.35 -13.67 9.23
N SER A 187 0.80 -14.28 10.28
CA SER A 187 1.11 -15.65 10.68
C SER A 187 0.42 -16.69 9.80
N PHE A 188 -0.85 -16.47 9.45
CA PHE A 188 -1.68 -17.46 8.77
C PHE A 188 -1.74 -17.30 7.24
N VAL A 189 -1.57 -16.08 6.72
CA VAL A 189 -1.65 -15.80 5.28
C VAL A 189 -0.28 -15.54 4.70
N TYR A 190 0.39 -14.46 5.14
CA TYR A 190 1.62 -13.99 4.50
C TYR A 190 2.80 -14.95 4.68
N ARG A 191 2.95 -15.55 5.86
CA ARG A 191 4.00 -16.54 6.14
C ARG A 191 3.63 -17.97 5.73
N HIS A 192 2.45 -18.17 5.13
CA HIS A 192 2.05 -19.49 4.68
C HIS A 192 3.02 -20.02 3.62
N LYS A 193 3.48 -21.27 3.77
CA LYS A 193 4.53 -21.87 2.91
C LYS A 193 4.21 -21.79 1.42
N ARG A 194 2.93 -21.86 1.05
CA ARG A 194 2.50 -21.70 -0.36
C ARG A 194 2.76 -20.28 -0.86
N ILE A 195 2.35 -19.26 -0.10
CA ILE A 195 2.50 -17.85 -0.45
C ILE A 195 3.99 -17.48 -0.51
N MET A 196 4.78 -17.89 0.47
CA MET A 196 6.23 -17.64 0.50
C MET A 196 6.97 -18.22 -0.72
N ARG A 197 6.57 -19.41 -1.22
CA ARG A 197 7.15 -19.99 -2.44
C ARG A 197 6.82 -19.15 -3.67
N ILE A 198 5.57 -18.72 -3.81
CA ILE A 198 5.13 -17.85 -4.91
C ILE A 198 5.88 -16.51 -4.86
N MET A 199 5.99 -15.90 -3.68
CA MET A 199 6.73 -14.64 -3.48
C MET A 199 8.21 -14.76 -3.82
N SER A 200 8.86 -15.85 -3.42
CA SER A 200 10.26 -16.11 -3.80
C SER A 200 10.44 -16.23 -5.31
N GLY A 201 9.52 -16.93 -6.00
CA GLY A 201 9.53 -17.01 -7.46
C GLY A 201 9.32 -15.66 -8.13
N ALA A 202 8.39 -14.84 -7.63
CA ALA A 202 8.13 -13.50 -8.14
C ALA A 202 9.34 -12.55 -7.95
N GLN A 203 9.98 -12.61 -6.77
CA GLN A 203 11.21 -11.86 -6.48
C GLN A 203 12.33 -12.24 -7.44
N GLN A 204 12.50 -13.54 -7.69
CA GLN A 204 13.49 -14.04 -8.66
C GLN A 204 13.23 -13.48 -10.06
N ILE A 205 11.98 -13.51 -10.52
CA ILE A 205 11.59 -12.97 -11.84
C ILE A 205 11.95 -11.49 -11.95
N VAL A 206 11.60 -10.68 -10.95
CA VAL A 206 11.88 -9.23 -10.97
C VAL A 206 13.38 -8.98 -10.95
N HIS A 207 14.14 -9.70 -10.11
CA HIS A 207 15.59 -9.61 -10.03
C HIS A 207 16.25 -9.95 -11.38
N ASP A 208 15.82 -11.03 -12.00
CA ASP A 208 16.41 -11.54 -13.24
C ASP A 208 16.12 -10.60 -14.41
N LEU A 209 14.87 -10.15 -14.54
CA LEU A 209 14.51 -9.13 -15.53
C LEU A 209 15.33 -7.86 -15.36
N PHE A 210 15.39 -7.32 -14.14
CA PHE A 210 16.17 -6.11 -13.86
C PHE A 210 17.65 -6.29 -14.24
N SER A 211 18.27 -7.38 -13.76
CA SER A 211 19.66 -7.72 -14.05
C SER A 211 19.93 -7.87 -15.55
N ARG A 212 19.03 -8.54 -16.28
CA ARG A 212 19.20 -8.79 -17.72
C ARG A 212 19.06 -7.52 -18.56
N TYR A 213 18.10 -6.65 -18.24
CA TYR A 213 17.95 -5.35 -18.91
C TYR A 213 19.08 -4.39 -18.55
N MET A 214 19.61 -4.45 -17.32
CA MET A 214 20.74 -3.63 -16.91
C MET A 214 22.05 -4.06 -17.60
N GLY A 215 22.26 -5.36 -17.74
CA GLY A 215 23.45 -5.94 -18.38
C GLY A 215 23.51 -5.73 -19.90
N ASP A 216 22.35 -5.69 -20.57
CA ASP A 216 22.27 -5.36 -21.99
C ASP A 216 20.95 -4.64 -22.30
N PRO A 217 20.97 -3.28 -22.20
CA PRO A 217 19.79 -2.44 -22.40
C PRO A 217 19.22 -2.48 -23.83
N GLN A 218 19.94 -3.03 -24.81
CA GLN A 218 19.50 -3.08 -26.20
C GLN A 218 18.35 -4.09 -26.43
N ILE A 219 18.04 -4.90 -25.42
CA ILE A 219 16.88 -5.82 -25.45
C ILE A 219 15.58 -5.17 -24.98
N LEU A 220 15.62 -3.97 -24.40
CA LEU A 220 14.42 -3.24 -24.00
C LEU A 220 13.50 -3.05 -25.24
N PRO A 221 12.18 -2.89 -25.07
CA PRO A 221 11.30 -2.48 -26.15
C PRO A 221 11.76 -1.15 -26.76
N GLU A 222 11.46 -0.93 -28.04
CA GLU A 222 11.91 0.24 -28.82
C GLU A 222 11.68 1.57 -28.10
N ASP A 223 10.45 1.84 -27.66
CA ASP A 223 10.10 3.08 -26.94
C ASP A 223 10.95 3.33 -25.68
N TRP A 224 11.39 2.27 -25.00
CA TRP A 224 12.25 2.35 -23.82
C TRP A 224 13.73 2.40 -24.18
N ARG A 225 14.15 1.84 -25.32
CA ARG A 225 15.53 1.98 -25.80
C ARG A 225 15.83 3.38 -26.28
N ASP A 226 14.91 3.98 -27.00
CA ASP A 226 15.09 5.31 -27.61
C ASP A 226 15.20 6.41 -26.56
N THR A 227 14.70 6.13 -25.36
CA THR A 227 14.75 7.02 -24.20
C THR A 227 15.84 6.65 -23.18
N LEU A 228 16.75 5.73 -23.53
CA LEU A 228 17.84 5.33 -22.65
C LEU A 228 18.69 6.54 -22.23
N PRO A 229 18.90 6.76 -20.92
CA PRO A 229 19.84 7.77 -20.47
C PRO A 229 21.26 7.28 -20.78
N GLY A 230 22.09 8.12 -21.40
CA GLY A 230 23.40 7.80 -22.00
C GLY A 230 24.30 6.80 -21.24
N GLN A 231 25.43 7.26 -20.68
CA GLN A 231 26.38 6.37 -19.97
C GLN A 231 26.23 6.42 -18.44
N ASP A 232 25.27 7.18 -17.95
CA ASP A 232 25.02 7.36 -16.52
C ASP A 232 24.32 6.12 -15.94
N GLU A 233 25.08 5.35 -15.15
CA GLU A 233 24.62 4.07 -14.61
C GLU A 233 23.42 4.24 -13.66
N ASP A 234 23.42 5.26 -12.81
CA ASP A 234 22.33 5.56 -11.87
C ASP A 234 21.03 5.86 -12.62
N LYS A 235 21.11 6.68 -13.68
CA LYS A 235 19.95 6.98 -14.52
C LYS A 235 19.47 5.75 -15.28
N ARG A 236 20.40 4.93 -15.79
CA ARG A 236 20.06 3.67 -16.47
C ARG A 236 19.36 2.69 -15.54
N ALA A 237 19.87 2.51 -14.32
CA ALA A 237 19.25 1.67 -13.31
C ALA A 237 17.82 2.14 -12.98
N ARG A 238 17.61 3.47 -12.84
CA ARG A 238 16.26 4.03 -12.67
C ARG A 238 15.35 3.74 -13.87
N HIS A 239 15.84 3.97 -15.09
CA HIS A 239 15.08 3.73 -16.32
C HIS A 239 14.62 2.28 -16.44
N VAL A 240 15.52 1.33 -16.17
CA VAL A 240 15.20 -0.11 -16.16
C VAL A 240 14.24 -0.44 -15.02
N ALA A 241 14.42 0.13 -13.83
CA ALA A 241 13.51 -0.08 -12.71
C ALA A 241 12.09 0.41 -13.03
N ASP A 242 11.96 1.58 -13.66
CA ASP A 242 10.67 2.14 -14.06
C ASP A 242 9.99 1.27 -15.13
N PHE A 243 10.76 0.70 -16.07
CA PHE A 243 10.25 -0.27 -17.04
C PHE A 243 9.75 -1.55 -16.38
N VAL A 244 10.55 -2.16 -15.50
CA VAL A 244 10.20 -3.40 -14.80
C VAL A 244 9.00 -3.19 -13.88
N ALA A 245 8.96 -2.07 -13.15
CA ALA A 245 7.83 -1.71 -12.27
C ALA A 245 6.55 -1.38 -13.06
N GLY A 246 6.66 -0.97 -14.33
CA GLY A 246 5.53 -0.72 -15.22
C GLY A 246 4.93 -1.99 -15.85
N MET A 247 5.53 -3.17 -15.61
CA MET A 247 5.03 -4.43 -16.16
C MET A 247 3.81 -4.93 -15.38
N THR A 248 2.81 -5.44 -16.11
CA THR A 248 1.81 -6.34 -15.50
C THR A 248 2.43 -7.71 -15.21
N ASP A 249 1.91 -8.46 -14.24
CA ASP A 249 2.38 -9.82 -13.90
C ASP A 249 2.46 -10.73 -15.13
N ARG A 250 1.41 -10.69 -15.98
CA ARG A 250 1.36 -11.48 -17.22
C ARG A 250 2.44 -11.08 -18.21
N TYR A 251 2.75 -9.78 -18.29
CA TYR A 251 3.81 -9.27 -19.14
C TYR A 251 5.19 -9.66 -18.60
N ALA A 252 5.44 -9.48 -17.30
CA ALA A 252 6.69 -9.86 -16.65
C ALA A 252 6.99 -11.36 -16.83
N LEU A 253 6.00 -12.23 -16.60
CA LEU A 253 6.14 -13.67 -16.84
C LEU A 253 6.44 -14.01 -18.30
N ARG A 254 5.84 -13.30 -19.25
CA ARG A 254 6.10 -13.51 -20.68
C ARG A 254 7.50 -13.07 -21.07
N GLU A 255 7.94 -11.90 -20.59
CA GLU A 255 9.31 -11.42 -20.83
C GLU A 255 10.35 -12.34 -20.20
N HIS A 256 10.08 -12.84 -19.00
CA HIS A 256 10.98 -13.79 -18.34
C HIS A 256 11.12 -15.07 -19.16
N ARG A 257 10.02 -15.65 -19.66
CA ARG A 257 10.06 -16.84 -20.54
C ARG A 257 10.75 -16.59 -21.88
N ARG A 258 10.72 -15.35 -22.37
CA ARG A 258 11.39 -14.96 -23.62
C ARG A 258 12.91 -14.86 -23.42
N LEU A 259 13.35 -14.43 -22.25
CA LEU A 259 14.74 -14.08 -21.95
C LEU A 259 15.51 -15.17 -21.19
N PHE A 260 14.81 -16.11 -20.55
CA PHE A 260 15.40 -17.14 -19.70
C PHE A 260 14.82 -18.52 -19.99
N ASP A 261 15.66 -19.55 -19.91
CA ASP A 261 15.28 -20.94 -20.19
C ASP A 261 14.31 -21.53 -19.17
N VAL A 262 14.37 -21.06 -17.92
CA VAL A 262 13.54 -21.54 -16.81
C VAL A 262 12.85 -20.36 -16.15
N THR A 263 11.52 -20.39 -16.09
CA THR A 263 10.72 -19.37 -15.38
C THR A 263 10.04 -20.00 -14.18
N PRO A 264 10.16 -19.42 -12.97
CA PRO A 264 9.45 -19.91 -11.79
C PRO A 264 7.95 -20.06 -12.01
N GLU A 265 7.37 -21.16 -11.51
CA GLU A 265 5.92 -21.36 -11.51
C GLU A 265 5.29 -20.63 -10.32
N LEU A 266 4.34 -19.73 -10.60
CA LEU A 266 3.64 -18.93 -9.59
C LEU A 266 2.24 -19.49 -9.26
N ARG A 267 2.13 -20.81 -9.06
CA ARG A 267 0.85 -21.50 -8.79
C ARG A 267 0.90 -22.34 -7.52
#